data_AF-A0A420XJF4-F1
#
_entry.id   AF-A0A420XJF4-F1
#
_cell.length_a   1.000
_cell.length_b   1.000
_cell.length_c   1.000
_cell.angle_alpha   90.00
_cell.angle_beta   90.00
_cell.angle_gamma   90.00
#
_symmetry.space_group_name_H-M   'P 1'
#
loop_
_entity.id
_entity.type
_entity.pdbx_description
1 polymer ?
#
loop_
_entity_poly.entity_id
_entity_poly.type
_entity_poly.pdbx_seq_one_letter_code
_entity_poly.pdbx_strand_id
1 'polypeptide(L)'
;MQKNSISSLFSGAAFIVLRLFLAYEFLEAGLEKWNGQNWFAEIQSQFPFPFNLFSAELNWNVAMFAEIIVPILLVIGIFTRFSALSLIILTAVAWYSVHSGNGYNISQGGYKMALIYLVVLFPLLAQGAGIFSIDFLMQKKHPTKKWLKFI
;
A
#
# COMPACT_ATOMS: atom_id res chain seq x y z
N MET A 1 12.02 -18.87 -21.57
CA MET A 1 12.03 -17.74 -22.53
C MET A 1 12.80 -16.58 -21.93
N GLN A 2 13.95 -16.24 -22.51
CA GLN A 2 14.77 -15.10 -22.10
C GLN A 2 14.02 -13.82 -22.53
N LYS A 3 13.42 -13.09 -21.58
CA LYS A 3 12.77 -11.80 -21.89
C LYS A 3 13.83 -10.87 -22.49
N ASN A 4 13.48 -10.17 -23.57
CA ASN A 4 14.33 -9.13 -24.17
C ASN A 4 14.72 -8.09 -23.10
N SER A 5 16.00 -7.72 -23.05
CA SER A 5 16.55 -6.74 -22.10
C SER A 5 15.73 -5.45 -22.06
N ILE A 6 15.33 -4.94 -23.24
CA ILE A 6 14.51 -3.71 -23.36
C ILE A 6 13.14 -3.87 -22.69
N SER A 7 12.49 -5.02 -22.86
CA SER A 7 11.19 -5.31 -22.23
C SER A 7 11.33 -5.37 -20.70
N SER A 8 12.41 -5.96 -20.19
CA SER A 8 12.65 -5.99 -18.74
C SER A 8 12.91 -4.60 -18.15
N LEU A 9 13.62 -3.73 -18.87
CA LEU A 9 13.86 -2.34 -18.47
C LEU A 9 12.55 -1.54 -18.44
N PHE A 10 11.71 -1.68 -19.47
CA PHE A 10 10.42 -0.99 -19.52
C PHE A 10 9.47 -1.44 -18.40
N SER A 11 9.32 -2.76 -18.20
CA SER A 11 8.54 -3.28 -17.07
C SER A 11 9.11 -2.83 -15.72
N GLY A 12 10.44 -2.82 -15.58
CA GLY A 12 11.10 -2.30 -14.38
C GLY A 12 10.76 -0.84 -14.12
N ALA A 13 10.82 0.01 -15.14
CA ALA A 13 10.47 1.42 -15.04
C ALA A 13 8.99 1.61 -14.66
N ALA A 14 8.08 0.84 -15.25
CA ALA A 14 6.67 0.86 -14.89
C ALA A 14 6.44 0.56 -13.39
N PHE A 15 7.14 -0.44 -12.84
CA PHE A 15 7.06 -0.73 -11.41
C PHE A 15 7.70 0.34 -10.53
N ILE A 16 8.75 1.04 -10.96
CA ILE A 16 9.26 2.21 -10.22
C ILE A 16 8.19 3.29 -10.18
N VAL A 17 7.59 3.65 -11.32
CA VAL A 17 6.57 4.70 -11.40
C VAL A 17 5.39 4.39 -10.49
N LEU A 18 4.89 3.15 -10.52
CA LEU A 18 3.82 2.72 -9.63
C LEU A 18 4.20 2.84 -8.14
N ARG A 19 5.42 2.42 -7.76
CA ARG A 19 5.88 2.48 -6.37
C ARG A 19 6.07 3.92 -5.90
N LEU A 20 6.60 4.80 -6.74
CA LEU A 20 6.77 6.22 -6.42
C LEU A 20 5.42 6.94 -6.29
N PHE A 21 4.49 6.69 -7.21
CA PHE A 21 3.15 7.27 -7.16
C PHE A 21 2.43 6.85 -5.88
N LEU A 22 2.33 5.54 -5.61
CA LEU A 22 1.70 5.04 -4.39
C LEU A 22 2.41 5.57 -3.14
N ALA A 23 3.75 5.61 -3.16
CA ALA A 23 4.48 6.09 -2.01
C ALA A 23 4.19 7.56 -1.69
N TYR A 24 4.06 8.41 -2.71
CA TYR A 24 3.67 9.80 -2.54
C TYR A 24 2.29 9.92 -1.87
N GLU A 25 1.28 9.27 -2.44
CA GLU A 25 -0.12 9.37 -1.98
C GLU A 25 -0.29 8.89 -0.53
N PHE A 26 0.32 7.75 -0.18
CA PHE A 26 0.22 7.22 1.18
C PHE A 26 1.09 7.99 2.17
N LEU A 27 2.27 8.48 1.76
CA LEU A 27 3.11 9.29 2.64
C LEU A 27 2.46 10.62 2.97
N GLU A 28 1.77 11.25 2.01
CA GLU A 28 0.96 12.44 2.23
C GLU A 28 -0.12 12.16 3.30
N ALA A 29 -0.92 11.09 3.14
CA ALA A 29 -1.94 10.69 4.10
C ALA A 29 -1.37 10.36 5.50
N GLY A 30 -0.18 9.77 5.57
CA GLY A 30 0.51 9.48 6.82
C GLY A 30 1.02 10.74 7.51
N LEU A 31 1.55 11.70 6.75
CA LEU A 31 1.99 13.00 7.26
C LEU A 31 0.82 13.86 7.74
N GLU A 32 -0.35 13.77 7.09
CA GLU A 32 -1.57 14.39 7.59
C GLU A 32 -1.96 13.84 8.98
N LYS A 33 -1.87 12.52 9.19
CA LYS A 33 -2.12 11.92 10.51
C LYS A 33 -1.05 12.25 11.54
N TRP A 34 0.21 12.36 11.11
CA TRP A 34 1.32 12.74 11.98
C TRP A 34 1.19 14.16 12.53
N ASN A 35 0.75 15.09 11.69
CA ASN A 35 0.59 16.51 12.05
C ASN A 35 -0.83 16.85 12.54
N GLY A 36 -1.75 15.89 12.45
CA GLY A 36 -3.17 16.08 12.74
C GLY A 36 -3.57 15.69 14.16
N GLN A 37 -4.87 15.83 14.42
CA GLN A 37 -5.51 15.33 15.64
C GLN A 37 -6.28 14.04 15.33
N ASN A 38 -6.27 13.12 16.28
CA ASN A 38 -6.88 11.81 16.10
C ASN A 38 -8.41 11.87 16.02
N TRP A 39 -8.94 11.93 14.79
CA TRP A 39 -10.37 11.92 14.51
C TRP A 39 -10.97 10.51 14.44
N PHE A 40 -10.18 9.43 14.55
CA PHE A 40 -10.73 8.06 14.55
C PHE A 40 -11.68 7.80 15.73
N ALA A 41 -11.57 8.59 16.80
CA ALA A 41 -12.50 8.52 17.93
C ALA A 41 -13.95 8.79 17.51
N GLU A 42 -14.16 9.65 16.50
CA GLU A 42 -15.48 10.02 15.99
C GLU A 42 -16.13 8.89 15.17
N ILE A 43 -15.30 8.03 14.56
CA ILE A 43 -15.73 6.94 13.68
C ILE A 43 -15.48 5.55 14.27
N GLN A 44 -15.18 5.45 15.57
CA GLN A 44 -14.80 4.19 16.23
C GLN A 44 -15.82 3.05 15.97
N SER A 45 -17.11 3.36 15.98
CA SER A 45 -18.19 2.39 15.74
C SER A 45 -18.29 1.89 14.30
N GLN A 46 -17.63 2.56 13.36
CA GLN A 46 -17.66 2.24 11.93
C GLN A 46 -16.53 1.30 11.50
N PHE A 47 -15.53 1.06 12.36
CA PHE A 47 -14.45 0.14 12.02
C PHE A 47 -14.98 -1.30 11.80
N PRO A 48 -14.48 -2.01 10.78
CA PRO A 48 -14.83 -3.40 10.58
C PRO A 48 -14.10 -4.30 11.59
N PHE A 49 -14.58 -5.52 11.78
CA PHE A 49 -13.82 -6.55 12.49
C PHE A 49 -12.50 -6.87 11.75
N PRO A 50 -11.36 -7.08 12.44
CA PRO A 50 -11.16 -7.01 13.90
C PRO A 50 -10.79 -5.61 14.42
N PHE A 51 -10.73 -4.59 13.56
CA PHE A 51 -10.30 -3.23 13.92
C PHE A 51 -11.23 -2.55 14.92
N ASN A 52 -12.51 -2.93 14.95
CA ASN A 52 -13.46 -2.48 15.97
C ASN A 52 -13.11 -2.94 17.40
N LEU A 53 -12.25 -3.95 17.57
CA LEU A 53 -11.82 -4.46 18.88
C LEU A 53 -10.70 -3.61 19.49
N PHE A 54 -10.05 -2.76 18.70
CA PHE A 54 -8.94 -1.91 19.13
C PHE A 54 -9.39 -0.48 19.40
N SER A 55 -8.66 0.25 20.24
CA SER A 55 -8.95 1.66 20.51
C SER A 55 -8.70 2.54 19.27
N ALA A 56 -9.41 3.67 19.19
CA ALA A 56 -9.19 4.67 18.14
C ALA A 56 -7.74 5.16 18.09
N GLU A 57 -7.09 5.31 19.24
CA GLU A 57 -5.68 5.68 19.35
C GLU A 57 -4.75 4.63 18.75
N LEU A 58 -4.99 3.34 19.01
CA LEU A 58 -4.20 2.27 18.43
C LEU A 58 -4.40 2.22 16.91
N ASN A 59 -5.64 2.27 16.43
CA ASN A 59 -5.95 2.27 15.00
C ASN A 59 -5.32 3.49 14.29
N TRP A 60 -5.39 4.67 14.89
CA TRP A 60 -4.78 5.90 14.37
C TRP A 60 -3.28 5.75 14.18
N ASN A 61 -2.59 5.34 15.25
CA ASN A 61 -1.15 5.21 15.23
C ASN A 61 -0.70 4.12 14.24
N VAL A 62 -1.39 2.98 14.20
CA VAL A 62 -1.09 1.90 13.25
C VAL A 62 -1.27 2.38 11.80
N ALA A 63 -2.38 3.06 11.50
CA ALA A 63 -2.62 3.60 10.15
C ALA A 63 -1.55 4.62 9.76
N MET A 64 -1.28 5.60 10.63
CA MET A 64 -0.26 6.63 10.44
C MET A 64 1.14 6.04 10.18
N PHE A 65 1.61 5.12 11.03
CA PHE A 65 2.92 4.51 10.85
C PHE A 65 2.98 3.60 9.62
N ALA A 66 1.89 2.89 9.29
CA ALA A 66 1.82 2.12 8.06
C ALA A 66 1.94 3.03 6.83
N GLU A 67 1.21 4.14 6.80
CA GLU A 67 1.25 5.14 5.73
C GLU A 67 2.57 5.90 5.62
N ILE A 68 3.41 5.94 6.66
CA ILE A 68 4.74 6.53 6.57
C ILE A 68 5.79 5.50 6.18
N ILE A 69 5.83 4.37 6.87
CA ILE A 69 6.92 3.39 6.76
C ILE A 69 6.75 2.53 5.50
N VAL A 70 5.53 2.04 5.22
CA VAL A 70 5.30 1.09 4.13
C VAL A 70 5.56 1.71 2.75
N PRO A 71 5.18 2.97 2.48
CA PRO A 71 5.62 3.70 1.29
C PRO A 71 7.13 3.75 1.09
N ILE A 72 7.90 3.99 2.15
CA ILE A 72 9.37 4.01 2.06
C ILE A 72 9.90 2.63 1.64
N LEU A 73 9.34 1.56 2.20
CA LEU A 73 9.68 0.19 1.81
C LEU A 73 9.34 -0.08 0.33
N LEU A 74 8.20 0.43 -0.16
CA LEU A 74 7.83 0.34 -1.58
C LEU A 74 8.83 1.06 -2.49
N VAL A 75 9.24 2.29 -2.16
CA VAL A 75 10.22 3.03 -2.97
C VAL A 75 11.52 2.25 -3.09
N ILE A 76 12.03 1.74 -1.96
CA ILE A 76 13.24 0.92 -1.90
C ILE A 76 13.02 -0.42 -2.66
N GLY A 77 11.79 -0.90 -2.71
CA GLY A 77 11.43 -2.19 -3.27
C GLY A 77 11.94 -3.32 -2.39
N ILE A 78 11.65 -3.25 -1.10
CA ILE A 78 11.92 -4.31 -0.13
C ILE A 78 10.61 -4.79 0.49
N PHE A 79 10.42 -6.10 0.58
CA PHE A 79 9.17 -6.73 1.03
C PHE A 79 7.95 -6.24 0.25
N THR A 80 8.09 -6.03 -1.06
CA THR A 80 7.11 -5.28 -1.86
C THR A 80 5.72 -5.89 -1.83
N ARG A 81 5.59 -7.23 -1.88
CA ARG A 81 4.26 -7.86 -1.75
C ARG A 81 3.63 -7.65 -0.38
N PHE A 82 4.41 -7.72 0.69
CA PHE A 82 3.91 -7.45 2.03
C PHE A 82 3.52 -5.99 2.18
N SER A 83 4.33 -5.07 1.66
CA SER A 83 4.03 -3.64 1.65
C SER A 83 2.73 -3.34 0.88
N ALA A 84 2.56 -3.93 -0.31
CA ALA A 84 1.34 -3.79 -1.09
C ALA A 84 0.13 -4.38 -0.35
N LEU A 85 0.26 -5.55 0.26
CA LEU A 85 -0.81 -6.18 1.04
C LEU A 85 -1.23 -5.32 2.24
N SER A 86 -0.26 -4.76 2.97
CA SER A 86 -0.52 -3.88 4.11
C SER A 86 -1.31 -2.64 3.70
N LEU A 87 -0.92 -1.99 2.59
CA LEU A 87 -1.65 -0.83 2.07
C LEU A 87 -3.02 -1.21 1.52
N ILE A 88 -3.18 -2.38 0.89
CA ILE A 88 -4.49 -2.90 0.47
C ILE A 88 -5.44 -3.05 1.65
N ILE A 89 -4.97 -3.65 2.75
CA ILE A 89 -5.76 -3.81 3.97
C ILE A 89 -6.13 -2.44 4.54
N LEU A 90 -5.16 -1.53 4.65
CA LEU A 90 -5.38 -0.18 5.14
C LEU A 90 -6.44 0.56 4.30
N THR A 91 -6.32 0.53 2.97
CA THR A 91 -7.27 1.16 2.05
C THR A 91 -8.65 0.53 2.11
N ALA A 92 -8.75 -0.79 2.26
CA ALA A 92 -10.03 -1.48 2.40
C ALA A 92 -10.75 -1.10 3.71
N VAL A 93 -10.00 -0.99 4.81
CA VAL A 93 -10.55 -0.50 6.09
C VAL A 93 -10.98 0.96 5.97
N ALA A 94 -10.16 1.82 5.35
CA ALA A 94 -10.52 3.22 5.12
C ALA A 94 -11.79 3.36 4.27
N TRP A 95 -11.91 2.58 3.19
CA TRP A 95 -13.13 2.51 2.40
C TRP A 95 -14.31 2.17 3.31
N TYR A 96 -14.25 1.04 4.02
CA TYR A 96 -15.36 0.55 4.82
C TYR A 96 -15.79 1.57 5.89
N SER A 97 -14.83 2.06 6.69
CA SER A 97 -15.09 2.92 7.85
C SER A 97 -15.51 4.34 7.49
N VAL A 98 -15.02 4.89 6.36
CA VAL A 98 -15.15 6.32 6.04
C VAL A 98 -16.02 6.56 4.81
N HIS A 99 -15.92 5.72 3.78
CA HIS A 99 -16.43 6.03 2.45
C HIS A 99 -17.62 5.17 2.00
N SER A 100 -17.92 4.07 2.70
CA SER A 100 -18.93 3.09 2.28
C SER A 100 -20.35 3.67 2.12
N GLY A 101 -20.71 4.69 2.91
CA GLY A 101 -22.00 5.38 2.85
C GLY A 101 -22.10 6.51 1.82
N ASN A 102 -21.00 6.92 1.20
CA ASN A 102 -20.91 8.17 0.42
C ASN A 102 -21.05 7.98 -1.10
N GLY A 103 -21.37 6.75 -1.55
CA GLY A 103 -21.48 6.40 -2.96
C GLY A 103 -20.12 6.40 -3.69
N TYR A 104 -20.16 6.44 -5.03
CA TYR A 104 -18.95 6.28 -5.84
C TYR A 104 -18.11 7.56 -5.93
N ASN A 105 -18.73 8.73 -6.08
CA ASN A 105 -18.02 9.94 -6.55
C ASN A 105 -17.10 10.58 -5.49
N ILE A 106 -15.92 11.03 -5.93
CA ILE A 106 -14.91 11.69 -5.07
C ILE A 106 -15.44 12.98 -4.46
N SER A 107 -16.20 13.77 -5.24
CA SER A 107 -16.78 15.04 -4.77
C SER A 107 -17.79 14.87 -3.64
N GLN A 108 -18.27 13.66 -3.40
CA GLN A 108 -19.19 13.32 -2.31
C GLN A 108 -18.47 12.63 -1.15
N GLY A 109 -17.12 12.56 -1.18
CA GLY A 109 -16.35 11.75 -0.23
C GLY A 109 -16.55 10.25 -0.44
N GLY A 110 -16.93 9.83 -1.65
CA GLY A 110 -17.19 8.44 -2.03
C GLY A 110 -15.93 7.59 -2.16
N TYR A 111 -16.14 6.29 -2.39
CA TYR A 111 -15.07 5.28 -2.33
C TYR A 111 -14.18 5.19 -3.58
N LYS A 112 -14.38 6.01 -4.63
CA LYS A 112 -13.64 5.91 -5.90
C LYS A 112 -12.12 6.01 -5.72
N MET A 113 -11.60 6.86 -4.84
CA MET A 113 -10.15 6.93 -4.59
C MET A 113 -9.63 5.63 -3.97
N ALA A 114 -10.30 5.10 -2.95
CA ALA A 114 -9.94 3.83 -2.35
C ALA A 114 -9.93 2.70 -3.39
N LEU A 115 -10.94 2.63 -4.27
CA LEU A 115 -10.98 1.67 -5.37
C LEU A 115 -9.79 1.81 -6.32
N ILE A 116 -9.44 3.05 -6.71
CA ILE A 116 -8.29 3.31 -7.59
C ILE A 116 -7.00 2.80 -6.93
N TYR A 117 -6.76 3.13 -5.66
CA TYR A 117 -5.55 2.66 -4.98
C TYR A 117 -5.48 1.14 -4.87
N LEU A 118 -6.59 0.47 -4.56
CA LEU A 118 -6.65 -1.00 -4.55
C LEU A 118 -6.28 -1.60 -5.92
N VAL A 119 -6.79 -1.03 -7.00
CA VAL A 119 -6.47 -1.46 -8.38
C VAL A 119 -4.99 -1.21 -8.71
N VAL A 120 -4.43 -0.08 -8.30
CA VAL A 120 -3.03 0.29 -8.56
C VAL A 120 -2.04 -0.51 -7.70
N LEU A 121 -2.43 -0.90 -6.49
CA LEU A 121 -1.64 -1.77 -5.59
C LEU A 121 -1.61 -3.23 -6.08
N PHE A 122 -2.66 -3.70 -6.74
CA PHE A 122 -2.79 -5.10 -7.14
C PHE A 122 -1.64 -5.63 -8.01
N PRO A 123 -1.12 -4.91 -9.03
CA PRO A 123 0.08 -5.32 -9.76
C PRO A 123 1.29 -5.60 -8.87
N LEU A 124 1.53 -4.80 -7.82
CA LEU A 124 2.64 -5.01 -6.90
C LEU A 124 2.43 -6.26 -6.04
N LEU A 125 1.19 -6.52 -5.61
CA LEU A 125 0.85 -7.75 -4.90
C LEU A 125 1.00 -9.00 -5.80
N ALA A 126 0.57 -8.91 -7.06
CA ALA A 126 0.55 -10.03 -7.99
C ALA A 126 1.94 -10.33 -8.59
N GLN A 127 2.71 -9.29 -8.92
CA GLN A 127 3.95 -9.40 -9.69
C GLN A 127 5.22 -9.09 -8.88
N GLY A 128 5.09 -8.43 -7.72
CA GLY A 128 6.22 -8.02 -6.88
C GLY A 128 6.85 -6.69 -7.34
N ALA A 129 8.12 -6.51 -6.98
CA ALA A 129 8.82 -5.22 -7.03
C ALA A 129 9.38 -4.80 -8.41
N GLY A 130 9.44 -5.73 -9.37
CA GLY A 130 10.17 -5.53 -10.62
C GLY A 130 11.69 -5.56 -10.45
N ILE A 131 12.43 -5.38 -11.55
CA ILE A 131 13.90 -5.60 -11.59
C ILE A 131 14.72 -4.51 -10.88
N PHE A 132 14.14 -3.34 -10.65
CA PHE A 132 14.79 -2.22 -9.97
C PHE A 132 14.37 -2.16 -8.49
N SER A 133 14.71 -3.20 -7.75
CA SER A 133 14.29 -3.36 -6.36
C SER A 133 15.34 -4.13 -5.56
N ILE A 134 15.36 -3.94 -4.25
CA ILE A 134 16.18 -4.76 -3.35
C ILE A 134 15.67 -6.21 -3.34
N ASP A 135 14.35 -6.44 -3.42
CA ASP A 135 13.76 -7.77 -3.52
C ASP A 135 14.35 -8.57 -4.69
N PHE A 136 14.45 -7.94 -5.87
CA PHE A 136 15.07 -8.57 -7.04
C PHE A 136 16.55 -8.91 -6.82
N LEU A 137 17.32 -8.01 -6.19
CA LEU A 137 18.72 -8.25 -5.86
C LEU A 137 18.88 -9.41 -4.86
N MET A 138 18.01 -9.49 -3.85
CA MET A 138 17.99 -10.57 -2.86
C MET A 138 17.67 -11.91 -3.50
N GLN A 139 16.65 -11.96 -4.37
CA GLN A 139 16.28 -13.16 -5.12
C GLN A 139 17.43 -13.63 -6.03
N LYS A 140 18.10 -12.70 -6.72
CA LYS A 140 19.25 -13.01 -7.58
C LYS A 140 20.45 -13.55 -6.78
N LYS A 141 20.71 -13.00 -5.58
CA LYS A 141 21.81 -13.43 -4.72
C LYS A 141 21.55 -14.76 -4.01
N HIS A 142 20.30 -15.08 -3.69
CA HIS A 142 19.92 -16.26 -2.92
C HIS A 142 18.81 -17.09 -3.60
N PRO A 143 19.05 -17.65 -4.81
CA PRO A 143 18.01 -18.29 -5.62
C PRO A 143 17.41 -19.56 -4.98
N THR A 144 18.13 -20.18 -4.03
CA THR A 144 17.69 -21.39 -3.32
C THR A 144 16.68 -21.10 -2.20
N LYS A 145 16.59 -19.86 -1.71
CA LYS A 145 15.65 -19.47 -0.65
C LYS A 145 14.25 -19.26 -1.22
N LYS A 146 13.40 -20.28 -1.15
CA LYS A 146 12.05 -20.28 -1.73
C LYS A 146 11.17 -19.11 -1.25
N TRP A 147 11.29 -18.70 0.02
CA TRP A 147 10.49 -17.61 0.57
C TRP A 147 10.78 -16.24 -0.07
N LEU A 148 12.00 -16.04 -0.62
CA LEU A 148 12.33 -14.81 -1.34
C LEU A 148 11.55 -14.66 -2.66
N LYS A 149 10.95 -15.73 -3.18
CA LYS A 149 10.10 -15.65 -4.37
C LYS A 149 8.74 -15.00 -4.07
N PHE A 150 8.39 -14.90 -2.79
CA PHE A 150 7.15 -14.28 -2.34
C PHE A 150 7.33 -12.77 -2.07
N ILE A 151 8.54 -12.27 -1.79
CA ILE A 151 8.75 -10.82 -1.58
C ILE A 151 8.79 -10.08 -2.91
#